data_AF-A0A368FRS8-F1
#
_entry.id   AF-A0A368FRS8-F1
#
_cell.length_a   1.000
_cell.length_b   1.000
_cell.length_c   1.000
_cell.angle_alpha   90.00
_cell.angle_beta   90.00
_cell.angle_gamma   90.00
#
_symmetry.space_group_name_H-M   'P 1'
#
loop_
_entity.id
_entity.type
_entity.pdbx_description
1 polymer ?
#
loop_
_entity_poly.entity_id
_entity_poly.type
_entity_poly.pdbx_seq_one_letter_code
_entity_poly.pdbx_strand_id
1 'polypeptide(L)' 'MTSQSGRVLLITANVGSLFEQDRRLQEAWLKTFTERINEEMADIVVIHMQETGGKQLVIPCTL' A
#
# COMPACT_ATOMS: atom_id res chain seq x y z
N MET A 1 -16.62 2.90 29.64
CA MET A 1 -16.49 3.22 28.21
C MET A 1 -15.02 3.33 27.90
N THR A 2 -14.39 2.25 27.44
CA THR A 2 -12.99 2.27 27.01
C THR A 2 -12.96 2.87 25.62
N SER A 3 -12.39 4.07 25.46
CA SER A 3 -12.08 4.62 24.14
C SER A 3 -11.09 3.68 23.47
N GLN A 4 -11.57 2.82 22.57
CA GLN A 4 -10.72 1.96 21.78
C GLN A 4 -9.98 2.86 20.79
N SER A 5 -8.73 3.19 21.11
CA SER A 5 -7.83 3.87 20.19
C SER A 5 -7.51 2.88 19.07
N GLY A 6 -8.22 3.01 17.94
CA GLY A 6 -7.92 2.22 16.75
C GLY A 6 -6.48 2.45 16.29
N ARG A 7 -5.83 1.39 15.85
CA ARG A 7 -4.46 1.41 15.35
C ARG A 7 -4.46 1.86 13.90
N VAL A 8 -3.66 2.89 13.59
CA VAL A 8 -3.51 3.43 12.25
C VAL A 8 -2.15 3.06 11.67
N LEU A 9 -2.15 2.54 10.44
CA LEU A 9 -0.94 2.28 9.65
C LEU A 9 -0.85 3.32 8.52
N LEU A 10 0.12 4.22 8.61
CA LEU A 10 0.45 5.17 7.54
C LEU A 10 1.63 4.64 6.73
N ILE A 11 1.42 4.43 5.43
CA ILE A 11 2.47 4.00 4.51
C ILE A 11 2.68 5.08 3.47
N THR A 12 3.93 5.52 3.34
CA THR A 12 4.34 6.47 2.31
C THR A 12 5.45 5.87 1.46
N ALA A 13 5.34 5.96 0.13
CA ALA A 13 6.38 5.45 -0.75
C ALA A 13 6.52 6.31 -2.01
N ASN A 14 7.74 6.79 -2.26
CA ASN A 14 8.09 7.22 -3.60
C ASN A 14 8.36 5.96 -4.44
N VAL A 15 7.55 5.74 -5.46
CA VAL A 15 7.60 4.52 -6.27
C VAL A 15 8.41 4.70 -7.56
N GLY A 16 8.84 5.92 -7.91
CA GLY A 16 9.58 6.19 -9.15
C GLY A 16 8.92 5.53 -10.37
N SER A 17 9.70 4.83 -11.17
CA SER A 17 9.22 4.10 -12.35
C SER A 17 8.71 2.67 -12.05
N LEU A 18 8.45 2.31 -10.79
CA LEU A 18 8.06 0.94 -10.39
C LEU A 18 6.80 0.43 -11.11
N PHE A 19 5.87 1.32 -11.43
CA PHE A 19 4.62 0.99 -12.11
C PHE A 19 4.64 1.25 -13.62
N GLU A 20 5.81 1.55 -14.19
CA GLU A 20 5.99 1.69 -15.64
C GLU A 20 6.18 0.31 -16.32
N GLN A 21 6.37 0.27 -17.64
CA GLN A 21 6.12 -0.91 -18.49
C GLN A 21 6.94 -2.17 -18.14
N ASP A 22 8.10 -2.04 -17.49
CA ASP A 22 8.94 -3.16 -17.02
C ASP A 22 8.47 -3.70 -15.66
N ARG A 23 7.27 -4.28 -15.65
CA ARG A 23 6.50 -4.75 -14.48
C ARG A 23 7.16 -5.82 -13.59
N ARG A 24 8.43 -6.17 -13.80
CA ARG A 24 9.12 -7.26 -13.06
C ARG A 24 9.20 -6.99 -11.56
N LEU A 25 9.39 -5.73 -11.16
CA LEU A 25 9.50 -5.37 -9.74
C LEU A 25 8.13 -5.07 -9.10
N GLN A 26 7.11 -4.78 -9.91
CA GLN A 26 5.76 -4.45 -9.47
C GLN A 26 5.10 -5.59 -8.69
N GLU A 27 5.15 -6.83 -9.22
CA GLU A 27 4.48 -7.98 -8.60
C GLU A 27 5.09 -8.35 -7.25
N ALA A 28 6.43 -8.41 -7.18
CA ALA A 28 7.15 -8.68 -5.94
C ALA A 28 6.89 -7.59 -4.90
N TRP A 29 6.90 -6.32 -5.32
CA TRP A 29 6.62 -5.19 -4.44
C TRP A 29 5.19 -5.23 -3.90
N LEU A 30 4.18 -5.46 -4.77
CA LEU A 30 2.77 -5.56 -4.36
C LEU A 30 2.55 -6.71 -3.38
N LYS A 31 3.20 -7.86 -3.61
CA LYS A 31 3.14 -9.01 -2.71
C LYS A 31 3.64 -8.63 -1.33
N THR A 32 4.88 -8.13 -1.22
CA THR A 32 5.47 -7.75 0.07
C THR A 32 4.69 -6.63 0.74
N PHE A 33 4.20 -5.65 -0.03
CA PHE A 33 3.39 -4.56 0.47
C PHE A 33 2.10 -5.06 1.12
N THR A 34 1.42 -6.02 0.48
CA THR A 34 0.17 -6.61 0.96
C THR A 34 0.41 -7.51 2.18
N GLU A 35 1.45 -8.35 2.14
CA GLU A 35 1.86 -9.17 3.29
C GLU A 35 2.12 -8.29 4.52
N ARG A 36 2.81 -7.17 4.35
CA ARG A 36 3.11 -6.25 5.44
C ARG A 36 1.86 -5.58 6.00
N ILE A 37 0.93 -5.14 5.16
CA ILE A 37 -0.34 -4.57 5.62
C ILE A 37 -1.11 -5.58 6.48
N ASN A 38 -1.15 -6.84 6.04
CA ASN A 38 -1.87 -7.91 6.75
C ASN A 38 -1.22 -8.27 8.08
N GLU A 39 0.12 -8.32 8.16
CA GLU A 39 0.86 -8.58 9.40
C GLU A 39 0.63 -7.50 10.46
N GLU A 40 0.50 -6.23 10.03
CA GLU A 40 0.32 -5.13 10.97
C GLU A 40 -1.10 -5.06 11.55
N MET A 41 -2.10 -5.76 10.98
CA MET A 41 -3.47 -5.84 11.54
C MET A 41 -4.02 -4.50 12.04
N ALA A 42 -3.85 -3.43 11.26
CA ALA A 42 -4.30 -2.09 11.63
C ALA A 42 -5.79 -1.91 11.33
N ASP A 43 -6.49 -1.14 12.17
CA ASP A 43 -7.91 -0.81 11.98
C ASP A 43 -8.11 0.14 10.79
N ILE A 44 -7.13 1.02 10.54
CA ILE A 44 -7.14 1.96 9.42
C ILE A 44 -5.77 1.91 8.74
N VAL A 45 -5.79 1.76 7.42
CA VAL A 45 -4.59 1.82 6.57
C VAL A 45 -4.68 3.04 5.67
N VAL A 46 -3.71 3.94 5.75
CA VAL A 46 -3.59 5.13 4.90
C VAL A 46 -2.35 4.97 4.03
N ILE A 47 -2.55 5.00 2.71
CA ILE A 47 -1.48 4.79 1.74
C ILE A 47 -1.32 6.05 0.90
N HIS A 48 -0.10 6.59 0.87
CA HIS A 48 0.25 7.74 0.06
C HIS A 48 1.48 7.42 -0.80
N MET A 49 1.31 7.37 -2.12
CA MET A 49 2.40 7.08 -3.04
C MET A 49 2.74 8.30 -3.91
N GLN A 50 4.02 8.56 -4.13
CA GLN A 50 4.53 9.62 -5.01
C GLN A 50 5.16 9.03 -6.28
N GLU A 51 5.21 9.83 -7.35
CA GLU A 51 5.77 9.42 -8.66
C GLU A 51 5.05 8.22 -9.31
N THR A 52 3.75 8.05 -9.08
CA THR A 52 2.96 6.89 -9.55
C THR A 52 2.74 6.77 -11.07
N GLY A 53 3.46 7.53 -11.91
CA GLY A 53 3.54 7.28 -13.36
C GLY A 53 2.21 7.03 -14.09
N GLY A 54 1.31 8.02 -14.13
CA GLY A 54 0.40 8.23 -15.26
C GLY A 54 -0.83 7.33 -15.52
N LYS A 55 -1.07 6.19 -14.86
CA LYS A 55 -2.37 5.48 -14.97
C LYS A 55 -2.79 4.87 -13.64
N GLN A 56 -4.05 5.12 -13.26
CA GLN A 56 -4.67 4.68 -12.01
C GLN A 56 -4.36 3.21 -11.70
N LEU A 57 -3.41 2.98 -10.79
CA LEU A 57 -3.26 1.69 -10.15
C LEU A 57 -4.42 1.56 -9.16
N VAL A 58 -5.51 0.95 -9.61
CA VAL A 58 -6.57 0.49 -8.73
C VAL A 58 -5.99 -0.70 -7.98
N ILE A 59 -5.52 -0.48 -6.76
CA ILE A 59 -5.22 -1.58 -5.83
C ILE A 59 -6.59 -2.06 -5.35
N PRO A 60 -7.04 -3.28 -5.72
CA PRO A 60 -8.27 -3.81 -5.19
C PRO A 60 -8.08 -4.04 -3.69
N CYS A 61 -8.63 -3.14 -2.87
CA CYS A 61 -8.86 -3.39 -1.45
C CYS A 61 -10.03 -4.36 -1.32
N THR A 62 -9.82 -5.62 -1.71
CA THR A 62 -10.68 -6.70 -1.26
C THR A 62 -10.06 -7.20 0.04
N LEU A 63 -10.63 -6.72 1.16
CA LEU A 63 -10.39 -7.26 2.50
C LEU A 63 -10.86 -8.72 2.56
#